data_AF-A0A359B7U3-F1
#
_entry.id   AF-A0A359B7U3-F1
#
_cell.length_a   1.000
_cell.length_b   1.000
_cell.length_c   1.000
_cell.angle_alpha   90.00
_cell.angle_beta   90.00
_cell.angle_gamma   90.00
#
_symmetry.space_group_name_H-M   'P 1'
#
loop_
_entity.id
_entity.type
_entity.pdbx_description
1 polymer ?
#
loop_
_entity_poly.entity_id
_entity_poly.type
_entity_poly.pdbx_seq_one_letter_code
_entity_poly.pdbx_strand_id
1 'polypeptide(L)'
;MPSKKIDITSKFSIELQDISNKLKQLENGRIYEISGAQMDGYLATNISQLKKMLAHLIYKIEYGTDSITDDLSELLDKIKL
;
A
#
# COMPACT_ATOMS: atom_id res chain seq x y z
N MET A 1 -9.36 27.63 -7.33
CA MET A 1 -8.84 26.25 -7.30
C MET A 1 -9.33 25.59 -6.02
N PRO A 2 -9.83 24.35 -6.04
CA PRO A 2 -10.23 23.66 -4.82
C PRO A 2 -9.02 23.45 -3.91
N SER A 3 -9.14 23.79 -2.63
CA SER A 3 -8.12 23.53 -1.62
C SER A 3 -8.31 22.13 -1.02
N LYS A 4 -7.22 21.37 -0.88
CA LYS A 4 -7.27 20.07 -0.20
C LYS A 4 -7.50 20.31 1.29
N LYS A 5 -8.56 19.70 1.86
CA LYS A 5 -8.77 19.69 3.32
C LYS A 5 -7.79 18.76 4.04
N ILE A 6 -7.39 17.67 3.38
CA ILE A 6 -6.40 16.70 3.85
C ILE A 6 -5.56 16.30 2.64
N ASP A 7 -4.22 16.36 2.75
CA ASP A 7 -3.33 15.90 1.69
C ASP A 7 -3.05 14.40 1.79
N ILE A 8 -4.09 13.60 1.53
CA ILE A 8 -4.06 12.13 1.59
C ILE A 8 -2.93 11.56 0.72
N THR A 9 -2.74 12.15 -0.48
CA THR A 9 -1.72 11.70 -1.43
C THR A 9 -0.30 11.86 -0.89
N SER A 10 -0.05 12.88 -0.06
CA SER A 10 1.25 13.07 0.57
C SER A 10 1.40 12.16 1.80
N LYS A 11 0.42 12.18 2.71
CA LYS A 11 0.46 11.41 3.97
C LYS A 11 0.59 9.91 3.74
N PHE A 12 -0.15 9.35 2.79
CA PHE A 12 -0.18 7.91 2.52
C PHE A 12 0.52 7.53 1.21
N SER A 13 1.56 8.30 0.84
CA SER A 13 2.31 8.11 -0.39
C SER A 13 2.92 6.71 -0.51
N ILE A 14 3.39 6.14 0.61
CA ILE A 14 3.93 4.76 0.66
C ILE A 14 2.84 3.75 0.36
N GLU A 15 1.71 3.79 1.08
CA GLU A 15 0.60 2.86 0.88
C GLU A 15 0.06 2.93 -0.57
N LEU A 16 -0.05 4.14 -1.12
CA LEU A 16 -0.47 4.37 -2.51
C LEU A 16 0.55 3.82 -3.52
N GLN A 17 1.85 3.97 -3.24
CA GLN A 17 2.90 3.44 -4.09
C GLN A 17 2.90 1.90 -4.09
N ASP A 18 2.70 1.27 -2.93
CA ASP A 18 2.61 -0.19 -2.82
C ASP A 18 1.41 -0.74 -3.59
N ILE A 19 0.24 -0.10 -3.46
CA ILE A 19 -0.96 -0.44 -4.23
C ILE A 19 -0.69 -0.28 -5.73
N SER A 20 -0.07 0.83 -6.15
CA SER A 20 0.27 1.08 -7.55
C SER A 20 1.22 0.02 -8.11
N ASN A 21 2.25 -0.36 -7.34
CA ASN A 21 3.19 -1.39 -7.73
C ASN A 21 2.49 -2.75 -7.90
N LYS A 22 1.59 -3.11 -6.98
CA LYS A 22 0.81 -4.34 -7.06
C LYS A 22 -0.08 -4.39 -8.30
N LEU A 23 -0.74 -3.28 -8.62
CA LEU A 23 -1.56 -3.15 -9.83
C LEU A 23 -0.71 -3.30 -11.10
N LYS A 24 0.43 -2.61 -11.19
CA LYS A 24 1.36 -2.74 -12.33
C LYS A 24 1.87 -4.17 -12.53
N GLN A 25 2.12 -4.89 -11.43
CA GLN A 25 2.51 -6.31 -11.51
C GLN A 25 1.40 -7.15 -12.15
N LEU A 26 0.14 -6.94 -11.73
CA LEU A 26 -1.03 -7.62 -12.31
C LEU A 26 -1.24 -7.24 -13.78
N GLU A 27 -1.14 -5.96 -14.13
CA GLU A 27 -1.24 -5.46 -15.52
C GLU A 27 -0.19 -6.10 -16.44
N ASN A 28 1.02 -6.31 -15.92
CA ASN A 28 2.13 -6.95 -16.65
C ASN A 28 2.03 -8.50 -16.66
N GLY A 29 0.93 -9.08 -16.17
CA GLY A 29 0.75 -10.53 -16.14
C GLY A 29 1.67 -11.26 -15.16
N ARG A 30 2.21 -10.57 -14.15
CA ARG A 30 3.00 -11.19 -13.07
C ARG A 30 2.08 -11.92 -12.10
N ILE A 31 1.58 -13.06 -12.55
CA ILE A 31 0.83 -14.04 -11.76
C ILE A 31 1.38 -15.42 -12.10
N TYR A 32 1.39 -16.33 -11.14
CA TYR A 32 1.95 -17.67 -11.29
C TYR A 32 1.35 -18.42 -12.48
N GLU A 33 0.04 -18.26 -12.71
CA GLU A 33 -0.68 -18.89 -13.81
C GLU A 33 -0.17 -18.48 -15.20
N ILE A 34 0.49 -17.32 -15.33
CA ILE A 34 1.06 -16.82 -16.59
C ILE A 34 2.59 -16.95 -16.58
N SER A 35 3.24 -16.55 -15.49
CA SER A 35 4.71 -16.46 -15.43
C SER A 35 5.39 -17.78 -15.08
N GLY A 36 4.68 -18.73 -14.47
CA GLY A 36 5.24 -19.97 -13.92
C GLY A 36 6.16 -19.74 -12.71
N ALA A 37 6.39 -18.49 -12.29
CA ALA A 37 7.24 -18.15 -11.15
C ALA A 37 6.41 -18.15 -9.87
N GLN A 38 6.68 -19.10 -8.96
CA GLN A 38 5.94 -19.23 -7.69
C GLN A 38 5.95 -17.94 -6.86
N MET A 39 7.02 -17.14 -6.99
CA MET A 39 7.18 -15.85 -6.30
C MET A 39 6.13 -14.80 -6.70
N ASP A 40 5.54 -14.91 -7.89
CA ASP A 40 4.51 -13.98 -8.36
C ASP A 40 3.14 -14.27 -7.73
N GLY A 41 2.96 -15.48 -7.19
CA GLY A 41 1.73 -15.91 -6.54
C GLY A 41 0.53 -16.06 -7.48
N TYR A 42 -0.51 -16.77 -7.04
CA TYR A 42 -1.75 -16.96 -7.79
C TYR A 42 -2.53 -15.65 -7.92
N LEU A 43 -3.28 -15.48 -9.02
CA LEU A 43 -4.14 -14.31 -9.25
C LEU A 43 -5.07 -14.06 -8.05
N ALA A 44 -5.75 -15.11 -7.57
CA ALA A 44 -6.67 -15.00 -6.44
C ALA A 44 -5.97 -14.46 -5.17
N THR A 45 -4.74 -14.91 -4.92
CA THR A 45 -3.92 -14.45 -3.79
C THR A 45 -3.53 -12.98 -3.96
N ASN A 46 -3.08 -12.59 -5.15
CA ASN A 46 -2.72 -11.20 -5.45
C ASN A 46 -3.92 -10.25 -5.29
N ILE A 47 -5.11 -10.64 -5.77
CA ILE A 47 -6.35 -9.87 -5.61
C ILE A 47 -6.75 -9.77 -4.14
N SER A 48 -6.62 -10.85 -3.36
CA SER A 48 -6.90 -10.84 -1.92
C SER A 48 -5.97 -9.87 -1.17
N GLN A 49 -4.68 -9.87 -1.51
CA GLN A 49 -3.71 -8.93 -0.95
C GLN A 49 -4.06 -7.47 -1.30
N LEU A 50 -4.37 -7.19 -2.57
CA LEU A 50 -4.78 -5.85 -3.01
C LEU A 50 -6.01 -5.35 -2.26
N LYS A 51 -7.03 -6.20 -2.07
CA LYS A 51 -8.22 -5.86 -1.27
C LYS A 51 -7.86 -5.48 0.17
N LYS A 52 -6.93 -6.21 0.80
CA LYS A 52 -6.46 -5.91 2.16
C LYS A 52 -5.71 -4.58 2.21
N MET A 53 -4.85 -4.29 1.24
CA MET A 53 -4.10 -3.03 1.15
C MET A 53 -5.06 -1.83 1.04
N LEU A 54 -6.07 -1.94 0.17
CA LEU A 54 -7.11 -0.91 0.02
C LEU A 54 -7.93 -0.73 1.29
N ALA A 55 -8.41 -1.83 1.90
CA ALA A 55 -9.18 -1.77 3.14
C ALA A 55 -8.37 -1.13 4.28
N HIS A 56 -7.09 -1.46 4.39
CA HIS A 56 -6.21 -0.88 5.40
C HIS A 56 -5.99 0.62 5.16
N LEU A 57 -5.73 1.05 3.92
CA LEU A 57 -5.58 2.46 3.60
C LEU A 57 -6.86 3.25 3.89
N ILE A 58 -8.03 2.72 3.51
CA ILE A 58 -9.33 3.33 3.81
C ILE A 58 -9.51 3.49 5.32
N TYR A 59 -9.24 2.42 6.09
CA TYR A 59 -9.29 2.48 7.54
C TYR A 59 -8.38 3.57 8.10
N LYS A 60 -7.12 3.65 7.66
CA LYS A 60 -6.19 4.69 8.14
C LYS A 60 -6.69 6.11 7.86
N ILE A 61 -7.31 6.32 6.70
CA ILE A 61 -7.89 7.61 6.32
C ILE A 61 -9.11 7.92 7.19
N GLU A 62 -10.03 6.97 7.38
CA GLU A 62 -11.27 7.15 8.13
C GLU A 62 -11.03 7.43 9.62
N TYR A 63 -10.09 6.71 10.22
CA TYR A 63 -9.80 6.80 11.66
C TYR A 63 -8.61 7.70 11.98
N GLY A 64 -8.03 8.38 10.97
CA GLY A 64 -6.94 9.33 11.15
C GLY A 64 -5.65 8.72 11.71
N THR A 65 -5.46 7.40 11.58
CA THR A 65 -4.30 6.72 12.15
C THR A 65 -3.01 7.05 11.37
N ASP A 66 -1.90 6.68 11.98
CA ASP A 66 -0.56 6.93 11.46
C ASP A 66 -0.29 6.17 10.15
N SER A 67 0.38 6.87 9.23
CA SER A 67 0.89 6.28 8.00
C SER A 67 2.09 5.38 8.32
N ILE A 68 2.49 4.52 7.37
CA ILE A 68 3.73 3.74 7.52
C ILE A 68 4.94 4.66 7.79
N THR A 69 4.94 5.87 7.23
CA THR A 69 6.00 6.88 7.44
C THR A 69 6.01 7.42 8.87
N ASP A 70 4.83 7.60 9.45
CA ASP A 70 4.65 8.07 10.83
C ASP A 70 5.10 6.96 11.81
N ASP A 71 4.65 5.72 11.59
CA ASP A 71 5.04 4.54 12.37
C ASP A 71 6.58 4.33 12.36
N LEU A 72 7.20 4.50 11.18
CA LEU A 72 8.65 4.38 11.02
C LEU A 72 9.41 5.53 11.70
N SER A 73 8.89 6.75 11.62
CA SER A 73 9.51 7.91 12.29
C SER A 73 9.46 7.75 13.81
N GLU A 74 8.33 7.30 14.37
CA GLU A 74 8.24 6.98 15.79
C GLU A 74 9.21 5.88 16.23
N LEU A 75 9.34 4.82 15.43
CA LEU A 75 10.29 3.74 15.72
C LEU A 75 11.74 4.25 15.70
N LEU A 76 12.10 5.08 14.72
CA LEU A 76 13.43 5.67 14.63
C LEU A 76 13.71 6.62 15.81
N ASP A 77 12.72 7.39 16.26
CA ASP A 77 12.86 8.26 17.43
C ASP A 77 12.96 7.46 18.74
N LYS A 78 12.29 6.31 18.86
CA LYS A 78 12.44 5.39 20.01
C LYS A 78 13.77 4.64 20.03
N ILE A 79 14.42 4.47 18.87
CA ILE A 79 15.71 3.77 18.71
C ILE A 79 16.91 4.73 18.83
N LYS A 80 16.69 6.05 18.87
CA LYS A 80 17.76 7.01 19.19
C LYS A 80 18.32 6.76 20.60
N LEU A 81 19.52 6.16 20.62
CA LEU A 81 20.59 6.32 21.62
C LEU A 81 20.92 7.80 21.83
#